data_AF-A0A085WWU6-F1
#
_entry.id   AF-A0A085WWU6-F1
#
_cell.length_a   1.000
_cell.length_b   1.000
_cell.length_c   1.000
_cell.angle_alpha   90.00
_cell.angle_beta   90.00
_cell.angle_gamma   90.00
#
_symmetry.space_group_name_H-M   'P 1'
#
loop_
_entity.id
_entity.type
_entity.pdbx_description
1 polymer ?
#
loop_
_entity_poly.entity_id
_entity_poly.type
_entity_poly.pdbx_seq_one_letter_code
_entity_poly.pdbx_strand_id
1 'polypeptide(L)'
;MKSVGERLRSPYVVWGVGLGVVALVAGLALLATAAEVRTPVELSPVPYSGSASCRPCHPDHYESWRRTFHRTMTQEATSEAVQGDFSGVSFTYAGVTSRFFRDGERYVIETLDGEGRLRRQEVARTVGSRRVQQYLVREADRYMRLPVAWDIEARRWFHLAGGFLDPDGTDFNAHRALWNANCIFCHNVKARPGYDWQRKQFDSHVAELGIACEACHGPGETHVSRNAFPVRRYYLHYSGKVDPSIVNPARLEPLQRIQVCGHCHGQRMPSPVERIREFLSQGDPYTAGDNLSSYTRPLYKESHLEGVDVALRFWGDGTPRLTAYEYQGLLMSKDFQKGGLTCQHCHSMHGGDPKGMITEEKRGPAACQECHPSIVAKAAEHSRHREGSTGTDCYACHMPKMAYGIMRIHPTHRIQVPDPSRAWRHEMPEACTLCHTDRSVKWAAQNLKQQQGQPAPELPTDSSFEVAESVRTLLSGDVVQRAVAATALGEKRSATGSPLARLWAVPFLLQGMEDDYASIRRMSWLSLETLVGRAGEVKPAVATSAAQLPRFAPQATPEERQQVVRSWRQWWAALDKGDIPRPDPAVPLDAALEPLPATVEQLLRKRAAQPPIQIGE
;
A
#
# COMPACT_ATOMS: atom_id res chain seq x y z
N MET A 1 -52.67 50.03 63.67
CA MET A 1 -51.94 48.77 64.00
C MET A 1 -51.95 47.92 62.72
N LYS A 2 -51.03 48.12 61.76
CA LYS A 2 -49.70 47.48 61.62
C LYS A 2 -49.75 45.99 62.00
N SER A 3 -49.94 45.12 61.01
CA SER A 3 -48.92 44.48 60.15
C SER A 3 -48.47 43.13 60.71
N VAL A 4 -49.17 42.08 60.31
CA VAL A 4 -48.70 40.69 60.41
C VAL A 4 -49.04 40.03 59.09
N GLY A 5 -48.11 40.07 58.14
CA GLY A 5 -48.36 39.49 56.82
C GLY A 5 -47.20 39.64 55.84
N GLU A 6 -45.96 39.73 56.29
CA GLU A 6 -44.80 39.75 55.38
C GLU A 6 -43.54 39.33 56.16
N ARG A 7 -43.45 38.04 56.51
CA ARG A 7 -42.17 37.46 56.95
C ARG A 7 -41.54 36.72 55.78
N LEU A 8 -40.42 37.28 55.34
CA LEU A 8 -39.24 36.57 54.84
C LEU A 8 -39.41 35.81 53.52
N ARG A 9 -39.39 36.56 52.42
CA ARG A 9 -38.70 36.10 51.20
C ARG A 9 -37.56 37.07 50.92
N SER A 10 -36.54 37.04 51.79
CA SER A 10 -35.28 37.74 51.49
C SER A 10 -34.72 37.10 50.21
N PRO A 11 -34.50 37.86 49.13
CA PRO A 11 -33.99 37.31 47.87
C PRO A 11 -32.70 36.51 48.09
N TYR A 12 -31.88 36.91 49.07
CA TYR A 12 -30.64 36.23 49.43
C TYR A 12 -30.82 34.79 49.93
N VAL A 13 -31.93 34.47 50.62
CA VAL A 13 -32.21 33.09 51.07
C VAL A 13 -32.65 32.23 49.89
N VAL A 14 -33.44 32.78 48.97
CA VAL A 14 -33.86 32.10 47.74
C VAL A 14 -32.66 31.86 46.81
N TRP A 15 -31.78 32.85 46.66
CA TRP A 15 -30.52 32.71 45.92
C TRP A 15 -29.55 31.72 46.59
N GLY A 16 -29.43 31.73 47.92
CA GLY A 16 -28.58 30.80 48.68
C GLY A 16 -29.05 29.35 48.59
N VAL A 17 -30.37 29.11 48.74
CA VAL A 17 -30.96 27.78 48.53
C VAL A 17 -30.82 27.35 47.07
N GLY A 18 -31.05 28.26 46.12
CA GLY A 18 -30.86 28.00 44.69
C GLY A 18 -29.43 27.58 44.36
N LEU A 19 -28.43 28.31 44.85
CA LEU A 19 -27.01 27.98 44.67
C LEU A 19 -26.63 26.66 45.35
N GLY A 20 -27.16 26.39 46.54
CA GLY A 20 -26.97 25.11 47.24
C GLY A 20 -27.52 23.92 46.46
N VAL A 21 -28.72 24.06 45.87
CA VAL A 21 -29.32 23.02 45.01
C VAL A 21 -28.49 22.83 43.73
N VAL A 22 -28.05 23.90 43.09
CA VAL A 22 -27.20 23.81 41.88
C VAL A 22 -25.87 23.12 42.19
N ALA A 23 -25.22 23.47 43.31
CA ALA A 23 -23.97 22.83 43.72
C ALA A 23 -24.17 21.34 44.05
N LEU A 24 -25.27 20.99 44.73
CA LEU A 24 -25.62 19.59 45.02
C LEU A 24 -25.88 18.80 43.73
N VAL A 25 -26.66 19.34 42.79
CA VAL A 25 -26.95 18.70 41.50
C VAL A 25 -25.67 18.53 40.69
N ALA A 26 -24.81 19.54 40.64
CA ALA A 26 -23.51 19.45 39.97
C ALA A 26 -22.59 18.40 40.61
N GLY A 27 -22.55 18.35 41.95
CA GLY A 27 -21.80 17.34 42.70
C GLY A 27 -22.29 15.92 42.43
N LEU A 28 -23.61 15.70 42.44
CA LEU A 28 -24.22 14.42 42.10
C LEU A 28 -23.97 14.01 40.65
N ALA A 29 -24.07 14.96 39.71
CA ALA A 29 -23.75 14.71 38.30
C ALA A 29 -22.28 14.31 38.08
N LEU A 30 -21.35 14.96 38.80
CA LEU A 30 -19.93 14.59 38.78
C LEU A 30 -19.68 13.21 39.38
N LEU A 31 -20.32 12.86 40.50
CA LEU A 31 -20.20 11.53 41.11
C LEU A 31 -20.77 10.43 40.21
N ALA A 32 -21.94 10.67 39.61
CA ALA A 32 -22.55 9.75 38.66
C ALA A 32 -21.66 9.54 37.42
N THR A 33 -21.13 10.63 36.86
CA THR A 33 -20.15 10.59 35.75
C THR A 33 -18.91 9.80 36.13
N ALA A 34 -18.36 10.04 37.32
CA ALA A 34 -17.17 9.36 37.80
C ALA A 34 -17.39 7.85 37.99
N ALA A 35 -18.58 7.43 38.41
CA ALA A 35 -18.97 6.03 38.50
C ALA A 35 -19.13 5.42 37.10
N GLU A 36 -19.85 6.09 36.20
CA GLU A 36 -20.09 5.63 34.83
C GLU A 36 -18.80 5.44 34.02
N VAL A 37 -17.85 6.39 34.10
CA VAL A 37 -16.55 6.30 33.41
C VAL A 37 -15.68 5.15 33.94
N ARG A 38 -15.93 4.66 35.16
CA ARG A 38 -15.24 3.48 35.71
C ARG A 38 -15.88 2.16 35.27
N THR A 39 -17.10 2.19 34.74
CA THR A 39 -17.80 0.99 34.27
C THR A 39 -17.32 0.66 32.85
N PRO A 40 -16.74 -0.53 32.62
CA PRO A 40 -16.40 -0.98 31.29
C PRO A 40 -17.64 -1.02 30.39
N VAL A 41 -17.46 -0.70 29.10
CA VAL A 41 -18.51 -0.82 28.08
C VAL A 41 -18.07 -1.91 27.11
N GLU A 42 -18.93 -2.89 26.89
CA GLU A 42 -18.75 -3.83 25.79
C GLU A 42 -19.10 -3.11 24.49
N LEU A 43 -18.12 -2.94 23.61
CA LEU A 43 -18.31 -2.18 22.37
C LEU A 43 -19.12 -2.96 21.32
N SER A 44 -19.08 -4.29 21.34
CA SER A 44 -20.05 -5.10 20.61
C SER A 44 -21.23 -5.40 21.55
N PRO A 45 -22.50 -5.29 21.12
CA PRO A 45 -23.02 -5.00 19.78
C PRO A 45 -23.45 -3.53 19.59
N VAL A 46 -22.68 -2.54 20.08
CA VAL A 46 -23.05 -1.11 19.97
C VAL A 46 -23.20 -0.72 18.49
N PRO A 47 -24.25 0.04 18.12
CA PRO A 47 -24.42 0.54 16.76
C PRO A 47 -23.31 1.49 16.31
N TYR A 48 -23.14 1.59 15.00
CA TYR A 48 -22.24 2.53 14.34
C TYR A 48 -22.99 3.82 14.01
N SER A 49 -22.40 4.95 14.40
CA SER A 49 -23.00 6.29 14.29
C SER A 49 -22.61 7.01 12.99
N GLY A 50 -21.57 6.53 12.30
CA GLY A 50 -21.03 7.12 11.07
C GLY A 50 -20.16 8.36 11.33
N SER A 51 -19.20 8.59 10.45
CA SER A 51 -18.17 9.63 10.63
C SER A 51 -18.72 11.05 10.78
N ALA A 52 -19.93 11.33 10.25
CA ALA A 52 -20.59 12.64 10.39
C ALA A 52 -20.91 12.99 11.85
N SER A 53 -21.19 12.00 12.71
CA SER A 53 -21.48 12.19 14.13
C SER A 53 -20.27 12.72 14.92
N CYS A 54 -19.07 12.46 14.41
CA CYS A 54 -17.80 12.79 15.08
C CYS A 54 -17.41 14.27 14.88
N ARG A 55 -17.82 14.88 13.76
CA ARG A 55 -17.40 16.23 13.33
C ARG A 55 -17.65 17.34 14.35
N PRO A 56 -18.82 17.43 15.03
CA PRO A 56 -19.09 18.54 15.95
C PRO A 56 -18.13 18.60 17.15
N CYS A 57 -17.63 17.46 17.61
CA CYS A 57 -16.69 17.37 18.74
C CYS A 57 -15.23 17.28 18.28
N HIS A 58 -14.96 16.75 17.08
CA HIS A 58 -13.62 16.52 16.55
C HIS A 58 -13.43 17.12 15.14
N PRO A 59 -13.59 18.45 14.96
CA PRO A 59 -13.53 19.07 13.63
C PRO A 59 -12.17 18.88 12.95
N ASP A 60 -11.06 19.04 13.68
CA ASP A 60 -9.72 18.94 13.11
C ASP A 60 -9.38 17.52 12.63
N HIS A 61 -9.75 16.50 13.42
CA HIS A 61 -9.57 15.10 13.05
C HIS A 61 -10.47 14.69 11.88
N TYR A 62 -11.69 15.24 11.83
CA TYR A 62 -12.61 15.01 10.72
C TYR A 62 -12.06 15.60 9.42
N GLU A 63 -11.61 16.86 9.43
CA GLU A 63 -11.05 17.50 8.23
C GLU A 63 -9.72 16.86 7.81
N SER A 64 -8.89 16.41 8.75
CA SER A 64 -7.67 15.68 8.41
C SER A 64 -7.95 14.33 7.77
N TRP A 65 -8.86 13.53 8.34
CA TRP A 65 -9.33 12.27 7.76
C TRP A 65 -9.97 12.48 6.38
N ARG A 66 -10.76 13.55 6.21
CA ARG A 66 -11.48 13.83 4.96
C ARG A 66 -10.56 14.02 3.75
N ARG A 67 -9.32 14.46 3.98
CA ARG A 67 -8.27 14.62 2.94
C ARG A 67 -7.59 13.31 2.55
N THR A 68 -7.85 12.21 3.26
CA THR A 68 -7.15 10.95 3.06
C THR A 68 -7.79 10.06 2.00
N PHE A 69 -7.00 9.12 1.48
CA PHE A 69 -7.51 8.08 0.58
C PHE A 69 -8.28 6.97 1.30
N HIS A 70 -8.14 6.83 2.63
CA HIS A 70 -8.93 5.89 3.43
C HIS A 70 -10.43 6.18 3.30
N ARG A 71 -10.82 7.45 3.47
CA ARG A 71 -12.21 7.89 3.32
C ARG A 71 -12.83 7.52 1.98
N THR A 72 -12.03 7.55 0.91
CA THR A 72 -12.50 7.42 -0.48
C THR A 72 -12.18 6.06 -1.08
N MET A 73 -11.96 5.04 -0.23
CA MET A 73 -11.60 3.71 -0.71
C MET A 73 -12.75 3.00 -1.42
N THR A 74 -13.98 3.06 -0.89
CA THR A 74 -15.20 2.62 -1.61
C THR A 74 -16.15 3.81 -1.67
N GLN A 75 -16.69 4.11 -2.85
CA GLN A 75 -17.66 5.19 -3.03
C GLN A 75 -18.76 4.77 -4.01
N GLU A 76 -19.97 5.30 -3.82
CA GLU A 76 -21.00 5.24 -4.87
C GLU A 76 -20.51 5.98 -6.13
N ALA A 77 -20.94 5.53 -7.30
CA ALA A 77 -20.51 6.08 -8.58
C ALA A 77 -21.22 7.42 -8.91
N THR A 78 -20.82 8.49 -8.22
CA THR A 78 -21.29 9.86 -8.48
C THR A 78 -20.31 10.66 -9.35
N SER A 79 -20.74 11.85 -9.78
CA SER A 79 -19.89 12.80 -10.52
C SER A 79 -18.63 13.23 -9.79
N GLU A 80 -18.65 13.22 -8.45
CA GLU A 80 -17.52 13.61 -7.61
C GLU A 80 -16.56 12.44 -7.34
N ALA A 81 -17.03 11.20 -7.47
CA ALA A 81 -16.28 9.99 -7.13
C ALA A 81 -15.59 9.34 -8.33
N VAL A 82 -16.24 9.35 -9.50
CA VAL A 82 -15.71 8.73 -10.72
C VAL A 82 -14.61 9.60 -11.33
N GLN A 83 -13.39 9.04 -11.41
CA GLN A 83 -12.20 9.73 -11.92
C GLN A 83 -11.80 9.29 -13.35
N GLY A 84 -12.38 8.19 -13.84
CA GLY A 84 -12.12 7.67 -15.18
C GLY A 84 -12.67 8.54 -16.30
N ASP A 85 -12.07 8.42 -17.48
CA ASP A 85 -12.56 9.07 -18.68
C ASP A 85 -13.73 8.27 -19.31
N PHE A 86 -14.94 8.80 -19.14
CA PHE A 86 -16.18 8.26 -19.74
C PHE A 86 -16.70 9.16 -20.88
N SER A 87 -15.81 9.84 -21.62
CA SER A 87 -16.17 10.72 -22.74
C SER A 87 -16.54 9.99 -24.04
N GLY A 88 -16.67 8.65 -24.02
CA GLY A 88 -16.93 7.83 -25.21
C GLY A 88 -15.68 7.14 -25.77
N VAL A 89 -14.63 7.02 -24.97
CA VAL A 89 -13.36 6.41 -25.36
C VAL A 89 -13.41 4.88 -25.38
N SER A 90 -12.46 4.27 -26.10
CA SER A 90 -12.31 2.82 -26.21
C SER A 90 -10.90 2.38 -25.80
N PHE A 91 -10.80 1.17 -25.24
CA PHE A 91 -9.55 0.52 -24.90
C PHE A 91 -9.59 -0.93 -25.37
N THR A 92 -8.57 -1.37 -26.10
CA THR A 92 -8.47 -2.74 -26.60
C THR A 92 -7.34 -3.47 -25.89
N TYR A 93 -7.63 -4.65 -25.35
CA TYR A 93 -6.65 -5.56 -24.75
C TYR A 93 -7.07 -7.00 -24.99
N ALA A 94 -6.10 -7.86 -25.33
CA ALA A 94 -6.35 -9.29 -25.61
C ALA A 94 -7.52 -9.55 -26.59
N GLY A 95 -7.65 -8.71 -27.63
CA GLY A 95 -8.71 -8.82 -28.63
C GLY A 95 -10.09 -8.30 -28.19
N VAL A 96 -10.24 -7.86 -26.94
CA VAL A 96 -11.48 -7.29 -26.40
C VAL A 96 -11.40 -5.77 -26.44
N THR A 97 -12.32 -5.14 -27.16
CA THR A 97 -12.51 -3.68 -27.12
C THR A 97 -13.58 -3.33 -26.10
N SER A 98 -13.18 -2.64 -25.03
CA SER A 98 -14.08 -2.08 -24.03
C SER A 98 -14.36 -0.60 -24.33
N ARG A 99 -15.59 -0.15 -24.11
CA ARG A 99 -16.01 1.26 -24.28
C ARG A 99 -16.47 1.87 -22.96
N PHE A 100 -16.14 3.15 -22.75
CA PHE A 100 -16.42 3.87 -21.51
C PHE A 100 -17.17 5.15 -21.84
N PHE A 101 -18.42 5.24 -21.43
CA PHE A 101 -19.29 6.36 -21.80
C PHE A 101 -20.32 6.67 -20.71
N ARG A 102 -20.94 7.84 -20.80
CA ARG A 102 -22.08 8.21 -19.97
C ARG A 102 -23.40 7.96 -20.70
N ASP A 103 -24.40 7.49 -19.95
CA ASP A 103 -25.80 7.42 -20.39
C ASP A 103 -26.64 8.27 -19.44
N GLY A 104 -26.90 9.52 -19.84
CA GLY A 104 -27.39 10.55 -18.92
C GLY A 104 -26.43 10.79 -17.76
N GLU A 105 -26.91 10.63 -16.53
CA GLU A 105 -26.09 10.76 -15.32
C GLU A 105 -25.26 9.51 -15.02
N ARG A 106 -25.56 8.37 -15.64
CA ARG A 106 -24.97 7.07 -15.33
C ARG A 106 -23.64 6.88 -16.04
N TYR A 107 -22.74 6.15 -15.38
CA TYR A 107 -21.46 5.72 -15.95
C TYR A 107 -21.60 4.29 -16.45
N VAL A 108 -21.25 4.04 -17.71
CA VAL A 108 -21.44 2.75 -18.37
C VAL A 108 -20.11 2.24 -18.93
N ILE A 109 -19.83 0.97 -18.68
CA ILE A 109 -18.72 0.23 -19.27
C ILE A 109 -19.31 -0.87 -20.15
N GLU A 110 -19.04 -0.81 -21.45
CA GLU A 110 -19.33 -1.91 -22.38
C GLU A 110 -18.09 -2.80 -22.47
N THR A 111 -18.17 -4.01 -21.90
CA THR A 111 -17.07 -4.99 -21.84
C THR A 111 -17.64 -6.40 -21.66
N LEU A 112 -16.79 -7.43 -21.59
CA LEU A 112 -17.27 -8.80 -21.38
C LEU A 112 -17.94 -8.96 -20.00
N ASP A 113 -19.08 -9.64 -19.98
CA ASP A 113 -19.70 -10.16 -18.76
C ASP A 113 -19.03 -11.47 -18.30
N GLY A 114 -19.52 -12.06 -17.21
CA GLY A 114 -18.98 -13.31 -16.66
C GLY A 114 -19.12 -14.50 -17.62
N GLU A 115 -20.06 -14.44 -18.56
CA GLU A 115 -20.30 -15.45 -19.59
C GLU A 115 -19.52 -15.19 -20.90
N GLY A 116 -18.64 -14.18 -20.93
CA GLY A 116 -17.82 -13.84 -22.08
C GLY A 116 -18.58 -13.12 -23.20
N ARG A 117 -19.73 -12.50 -22.90
CA ARG A 117 -20.53 -11.74 -23.87
C ARG A 117 -20.31 -10.25 -23.67
N LEU A 118 -20.21 -9.49 -24.75
CA LEU A 118 -20.10 -8.03 -24.68
C LEU A 118 -21.42 -7.43 -24.16
N ARG A 119 -21.37 -6.73 -23.01
CA ARG A 119 -22.53 -6.11 -22.36
C ARG A 119 -22.21 -4.70 -21.87
N ARG A 120 -23.21 -3.82 -21.97
CA ARG A 120 -23.24 -2.51 -21.30
C ARG A 120 -23.61 -2.73 -19.84
N GLN A 121 -22.70 -2.38 -18.94
CA GLN A 121 -22.86 -2.58 -17.51
C GLN A 121 -22.76 -1.22 -16.80
N GLU A 122 -23.79 -0.87 -16.04
CA GLU A 122 -23.81 0.36 -15.24
C GLU A 122 -22.86 0.22 -14.05
N VAL A 123 -21.97 1.20 -13.90
CA VAL A 123 -21.06 1.30 -12.76
C VAL A 123 -21.88 1.73 -11.55
N ALA A 124 -21.96 0.87 -10.55
CA ALA A 124 -22.63 1.17 -9.30
C ALA A 124 -21.69 1.85 -8.29
N ARG A 125 -20.43 1.37 -8.21
CA ARG A 125 -19.45 1.81 -7.20
C ARG A 125 -18.04 1.88 -7.77
N THR A 126 -17.20 2.63 -7.08
CA THR A 126 -15.75 2.70 -7.33
C THR A 126 -14.96 2.19 -6.12
N VAL A 127 -13.80 1.58 -6.39
CA VAL A 127 -12.83 1.17 -5.38
C VAL A 127 -11.47 1.77 -5.69
N GLY A 128 -10.89 2.51 -4.75
CA GLY A 128 -9.60 3.18 -4.89
C GLY A 128 -9.71 4.59 -5.49
N SER A 129 -8.83 5.49 -5.03
CA SER A 129 -8.90 6.92 -5.33
C SER A 129 -7.55 7.62 -5.51
N ARG A 130 -6.43 6.88 -5.43
CA ARG A 130 -5.06 7.44 -5.50
C ARG A 130 -4.30 7.08 -6.77
N ARG A 131 -4.13 5.78 -7.03
CA ARG A 131 -3.28 5.26 -8.11
C ARG A 131 -4.10 4.54 -9.16
N VAL A 132 -4.98 3.67 -8.69
CA VAL A 132 -5.91 2.90 -9.52
C VAL A 132 -7.31 3.12 -8.96
N GLN A 133 -8.27 3.32 -9.85
CA GLN A 133 -9.69 3.24 -9.54
C GLN A 133 -10.29 2.06 -10.29
N GLN A 134 -10.85 1.12 -9.55
CA GLN A 134 -11.57 -0.04 -10.04
C GLN A 134 -13.08 0.25 -10.01
N TYR A 135 -13.83 -0.42 -10.87
CA TYR A 135 -15.26 -0.19 -11.05
C TYR A 135 -16.06 -1.45 -10.75
N LEU A 136 -17.12 -1.28 -9.96
CA LEU A 136 -18.03 -2.35 -9.59
C LEU A 136 -19.35 -2.16 -10.34
N VAL A 137 -19.87 -3.25 -10.87
CA VAL A 137 -21.19 -3.33 -11.49
C VAL A 137 -22.09 -4.22 -10.63
N ARG A 138 -23.41 -4.03 -10.74
CA ARG A 138 -24.37 -4.87 -10.03
C ARG A 138 -24.85 -6.01 -10.94
N GLU A 139 -24.72 -7.24 -10.46
CA GLU A 139 -25.29 -8.43 -11.09
C GLU A 139 -26.25 -9.08 -10.11
N ALA A 140 -27.56 -8.91 -10.35
CA ALA A 140 -28.61 -9.36 -9.42
C ALA A 140 -28.37 -8.87 -7.98
N ASP A 141 -27.96 -9.75 -7.08
CA ASP A 141 -27.77 -9.55 -5.64
C ASP A 141 -26.34 -9.17 -5.23
N ARG A 142 -25.38 -9.20 -6.17
CA ARG A 142 -23.96 -9.00 -5.88
C ARG A 142 -23.33 -7.88 -6.69
N TYR A 143 -22.20 -7.40 -6.20
CA TYR A 143 -21.32 -6.48 -6.88
C TYR A 143 -20.12 -7.25 -7.46
N MET A 144 -19.86 -7.03 -8.73
CA MET A 144 -18.72 -7.60 -9.44
C MET A 144 -17.75 -6.50 -9.82
N ARG A 145 -16.48 -6.66 -9.46
CA ARG A 145 -15.40 -5.84 -9.99
C ARG A 145 -15.16 -6.22 -11.45
N LEU A 146 -15.10 -5.24 -12.32
CA LEU A 146 -14.70 -5.44 -13.72
C LEU A 146 -13.17 -5.63 -13.86
N PRO A 147 -12.70 -6.37 -14.88
CA PRO A 147 -11.27 -6.60 -15.11
C PRO A 147 -10.54 -5.38 -15.71
N VAL A 148 -11.25 -4.28 -16.00
CA VAL A 148 -10.70 -3.01 -16.49
C VAL A 148 -10.73 -1.95 -15.39
N ALA A 149 -9.69 -1.12 -15.34
CA ALA A 149 -9.54 -0.08 -14.33
C ALA A 149 -8.90 1.19 -14.90
N TRP A 150 -8.97 2.27 -14.12
CA TRP A 150 -8.38 3.55 -14.47
C TRP A 150 -7.06 3.76 -13.71
N ASP A 151 -5.96 3.93 -14.43
CA ASP A 151 -4.69 4.42 -13.86
C ASP A 151 -4.82 5.94 -13.69
N ILE A 152 -5.00 6.38 -12.45
CA ILE A 152 -5.23 7.79 -12.10
C ILE A 152 -3.98 8.63 -12.41
N GLU A 153 -2.78 8.08 -12.15
CA GLU A 153 -1.52 8.81 -12.35
C GLU A 153 -1.24 8.99 -13.84
N ALA A 154 -1.46 7.95 -14.65
CA ALA A 154 -1.23 7.98 -16.09
C ALA A 154 -2.44 8.48 -16.90
N ARG A 155 -3.59 8.70 -16.25
CA ARG A 155 -4.87 9.13 -16.84
C ARG A 155 -5.27 8.26 -18.04
N ARG A 156 -5.32 6.94 -17.85
CA ARG A 156 -5.68 5.99 -18.91
C ARG A 156 -6.39 4.76 -18.39
N TRP A 157 -7.21 4.16 -19.26
CA TRP A 157 -7.76 2.83 -19.06
C TRP A 157 -6.69 1.76 -19.25
N PHE A 158 -6.77 0.70 -18.45
CA PHE A 158 -5.90 -0.46 -18.56
C PHE A 158 -6.61 -1.73 -18.05
N HIS A 159 -6.09 -2.89 -18.42
CA HIS A 159 -6.57 -4.18 -17.94
C HIS A 159 -5.81 -4.61 -16.68
N LEU A 160 -6.52 -5.13 -15.67
CA LEU A 160 -5.97 -5.44 -14.34
C LEU A 160 -4.86 -6.50 -14.37
N ALA A 161 -4.79 -7.37 -15.38
CA ALA A 161 -3.65 -8.28 -15.60
C ALA A 161 -2.30 -7.54 -15.57
N GLY A 162 -2.24 -6.31 -16.12
CA GLY A 162 -1.03 -5.50 -16.10
C GLY A 162 -0.69 -4.87 -14.75
N GLY A 163 -1.60 -4.96 -13.77
CA GLY A 163 -1.40 -4.52 -12.39
C GLY A 163 -1.28 -5.64 -11.35
N PHE A 164 -1.54 -6.89 -11.72
CA PHE A 164 -1.49 -8.06 -10.83
C PHE A 164 -0.41 -9.09 -11.17
N LEU A 165 0.60 -8.68 -11.94
CA LEU A 165 1.73 -9.54 -12.34
C LEU A 165 1.26 -10.81 -13.07
N ASP A 166 0.38 -10.65 -14.06
CA ASP A 166 -0.03 -11.73 -14.94
C ASP A 166 0.75 -11.69 -16.27
N PRO A 167 1.10 -12.87 -16.82
CA PRO A 167 1.69 -12.94 -18.16
C PRO A 167 0.66 -12.60 -19.23
N ASP A 168 1.13 -12.14 -20.39
CA ASP A 168 0.31 -12.03 -21.60
C ASP A 168 -0.36 -13.39 -21.93
N GLY A 169 -1.58 -13.34 -22.46
CA GLY A 169 -2.39 -14.53 -22.74
C GLY A 169 -3.24 -15.02 -21.57
N THR A 170 -3.14 -14.38 -20.39
CA THR A 170 -4.08 -14.61 -19.29
C THR A 170 -5.50 -14.24 -19.71
N ASP A 171 -6.48 -15.03 -19.25
CA ASP A 171 -7.90 -14.82 -19.55
C ASP A 171 -8.35 -13.39 -19.21
N PHE A 172 -9.13 -12.77 -20.10
CA PHE A 172 -9.58 -11.39 -19.94
C PHE A 172 -10.42 -11.21 -18.66
N ASN A 173 -11.21 -12.20 -18.28
CA ASN A 173 -12.04 -12.14 -17.08
C ASN A 173 -11.35 -12.69 -15.82
N ALA A 174 -10.05 -13.05 -15.87
CA ALA A 174 -9.31 -13.54 -14.69
C ALA A 174 -9.37 -12.57 -13.50
N HIS A 175 -9.52 -11.27 -13.76
CA HIS A 175 -9.68 -10.22 -12.75
C HIS A 175 -11.10 -9.71 -12.58
N ARG A 176 -12.11 -10.46 -13.05
CA ARG A 176 -13.50 -10.25 -12.65
C ARG A 176 -13.69 -10.89 -11.27
N ALA A 177 -14.00 -10.11 -10.25
CA ALA A 177 -14.04 -10.59 -8.87
C ALA A 177 -15.32 -10.22 -8.12
N LEU A 178 -15.77 -11.13 -7.25
CA LEU A 178 -16.91 -10.90 -6.37
C LEU A 178 -16.51 -9.98 -5.21
N TRP A 179 -17.09 -8.78 -5.16
CA TRP A 179 -16.79 -7.80 -4.12
C TRP A 179 -17.32 -8.23 -2.75
N ASN A 180 -18.54 -8.81 -2.72
CA ASN A 180 -19.26 -9.13 -1.48
C ASN A 180 -18.57 -10.18 -0.60
N ALA A 181 -17.69 -11.02 -1.16
CA ALA A 181 -16.98 -12.06 -0.40
C ALA A 181 -15.48 -11.79 -0.23
N ASN A 182 -14.97 -10.68 -0.80
CA ASN A 182 -13.54 -10.38 -0.82
C ASN A 182 -13.29 -8.92 -0.39
N CYS A 183 -13.50 -7.98 -1.30
CA CYS A 183 -13.14 -6.56 -1.10
C CYS A 183 -13.95 -5.86 0.00
N ILE A 184 -15.17 -6.32 0.29
CA ILE A 184 -16.08 -5.65 1.21
C ILE A 184 -15.50 -5.49 2.62
N PHE A 185 -14.69 -6.45 3.09
CA PHE A 185 -14.17 -6.49 4.45
C PHE A 185 -13.09 -5.43 4.72
N CYS A 186 -12.20 -5.19 3.74
CA CYS A 186 -11.04 -4.32 3.91
C CYS A 186 -11.27 -2.88 3.43
N HIS A 187 -12.37 -2.61 2.73
CA HIS A 187 -12.60 -1.30 2.10
C HIS A 187 -13.84 -0.56 2.64
N ASN A 188 -14.43 -1.02 3.75
CA ASN A 188 -15.63 -0.44 4.38
C ASN A 188 -15.59 -0.56 5.90
N VAL A 189 -16.53 0.08 6.59
CA VAL A 189 -16.74 -0.06 8.04
C VAL A 189 -17.72 -1.19 8.33
N LYS A 190 -17.32 -2.14 9.20
CA LYS A 190 -18.12 -3.26 9.72
C LYS A 190 -19.03 -3.91 8.68
N ALA A 191 -18.41 -4.59 7.72
CA ALA A 191 -19.11 -5.30 6.66
C ALA A 191 -19.87 -6.53 7.15
N ARG A 192 -21.10 -6.69 6.63
CA ARG A 192 -21.90 -7.92 6.69
C ARG A 192 -22.27 -8.33 5.27
N PRO A 193 -21.61 -9.35 4.67
CA PRO A 193 -21.98 -9.81 3.34
C PRO A 193 -23.40 -10.39 3.25
N GLY A 194 -23.92 -11.01 4.32
CA GLY A 194 -25.31 -11.48 4.36
C GLY A 194 -25.58 -12.65 3.42
N TYR A 195 -24.62 -13.57 3.24
CA TYR A 195 -24.78 -14.71 2.34
C TYR A 195 -25.74 -15.76 2.91
N ASP A 196 -26.86 -15.97 2.21
CA ASP A 196 -27.80 -17.06 2.46
C ASP A 196 -27.31 -18.33 1.76
N TRP A 197 -26.89 -19.33 2.54
CA TRP A 197 -26.38 -20.60 2.02
C TRP A 197 -27.42 -21.46 1.30
N GLN A 198 -28.72 -21.28 1.57
CA GLN A 198 -29.80 -22.01 0.92
C GLN A 198 -30.15 -21.35 -0.42
N ARG A 199 -30.34 -20.02 -0.41
CA ARG A 199 -30.71 -19.25 -1.61
C ARG A 199 -29.51 -18.93 -2.51
N LYS A 200 -28.29 -19.04 -2.00
CA LYS A 200 -27.04 -18.62 -2.66
C LYS A 200 -27.04 -17.14 -3.06
N GLN A 201 -27.62 -16.31 -2.19
CA GLN A 201 -27.82 -14.88 -2.40
C GLN A 201 -27.13 -14.06 -1.32
N PHE A 202 -26.67 -12.87 -1.69
CA PHE A 202 -26.12 -11.86 -0.79
C PHE A 202 -27.15 -10.79 -0.46
N ASP A 203 -27.20 -10.41 0.82
CA ASP A 203 -27.83 -9.19 1.31
C ASP A 203 -26.76 -8.36 2.04
N SER A 204 -25.89 -7.71 1.27
CA SER A 204 -24.68 -7.09 1.81
C SER A 204 -24.91 -5.69 2.35
N HIS A 205 -24.50 -5.46 3.59
CA HIS A 205 -24.57 -4.18 4.30
C HIS A 205 -23.20 -3.80 4.85
N VAL A 206 -22.96 -2.50 4.98
CA VAL A 206 -21.80 -1.92 5.66
C VAL A 206 -22.29 -0.77 6.54
N ALA A 207 -21.62 -0.50 7.64
CA ALA A 207 -21.97 0.64 8.50
C ALA A 207 -21.69 1.99 7.80
N GLU A 208 -20.59 2.07 7.06
CA GLU A 208 -20.22 3.24 6.26
C GLU A 208 -19.32 2.79 5.09
N LEU A 209 -19.44 3.42 3.93
CA LEU A 209 -18.57 3.17 2.77
C LEU A 209 -17.19 3.83 2.98
N GLY A 210 -16.14 3.12 2.55
CA GLY A 210 -14.75 3.55 2.74
C GLY A 210 -14.21 3.20 4.12
N ILE A 211 -12.93 3.48 4.34
CA ILE A 211 -12.35 3.37 5.69
C ILE A 211 -12.64 4.68 6.44
N ALA A 212 -13.51 4.58 7.42
CA ALA A 212 -14.06 5.70 8.19
C ALA A 212 -13.69 5.62 9.68
N CYS A 213 -14.11 6.61 10.48
CA CYS A 213 -13.70 6.77 11.89
C CYS A 213 -13.82 5.47 12.70
N GLU A 214 -14.98 4.82 12.62
CA GLU A 214 -15.34 3.68 13.44
C GLU A 214 -14.68 2.36 13.00
N ALA A 215 -13.99 2.33 11.85
CA ALA A 215 -13.13 1.19 11.47
C ALA A 215 -11.90 1.09 12.40
N CYS A 216 -11.40 2.22 12.89
CA CYS A 216 -10.25 2.29 13.79
C CYS A 216 -10.64 2.52 15.25
N HIS A 217 -11.77 3.19 15.50
CA HIS A 217 -12.23 3.58 16.83
C HIS A 217 -13.33 2.68 17.40
N GLY A 218 -13.81 1.70 16.63
CA GLY A 218 -14.96 0.88 17.01
C GLY A 218 -16.28 1.67 16.94
N PRO A 219 -17.40 1.04 17.30
CA PRO A 219 -18.73 1.66 17.25
C PRO A 219 -18.85 2.83 18.25
N GLY A 220 -19.29 3.99 17.75
CA GLY A 220 -19.27 5.27 18.48
C GLY A 220 -20.60 5.71 19.07
N GLU A 221 -21.72 5.01 18.84
CA GLU A 221 -23.05 5.48 19.26
C GLU A 221 -23.14 5.78 20.76
N THR A 222 -22.65 4.86 21.59
CA THR A 222 -22.60 5.03 23.06
C THR A 222 -21.70 6.22 23.46
N HIS A 223 -20.60 6.42 22.75
CA HIS A 223 -19.69 7.54 22.99
C HIS A 223 -20.32 8.88 22.64
N VAL A 224 -20.98 8.97 21.48
CA VAL A 224 -21.66 10.20 21.02
C VAL A 224 -22.78 10.56 21.99
N SER A 225 -23.62 9.59 22.36
CA SER A 225 -24.79 9.82 23.22
C SER A 225 -24.39 10.25 24.64
N ARG A 226 -23.41 9.58 25.25
CA ARG A 226 -22.94 9.92 26.61
C ARG A 226 -22.17 11.25 26.64
N ASN A 227 -21.37 11.54 25.62
CA ASN A 227 -20.62 12.80 25.55
C ASN A 227 -21.45 14.00 25.05
N ALA A 228 -22.72 13.80 24.66
CA ALA A 228 -23.66 14.91 24.53
C ALA A 228 -23.81 15.69 25.85
N PHE A 229 -23.62 15.02 27.00
CA PHE A 229 -23.61 15.65 28.31
C PHE A 229 -22.27 16.39 28.59
N PRO A 230 -22.26 17.73 28.73
CA PRO A 230 -21.02 18.49 28.87
C PRO A 230 -20.19 18.13 30.12
N VAL A 231 -20.85 17.82 31.24
CA VAL A 231 -20.16 17.45 32.50
C VAL A 231 -19.27 16.22 32.29
N ARG A 232 -19.75 15.22 31.54
CA ARG A 232 -18.96 14.03 31.20
C ARG A 232 -17.73 14.38 30.36
N ARG A 233 -17.90 15.22 29.33
CA ARG A 233 -16.78 15.66 28.48
C ARG A 233 -15.71 16.39 29.27
N TYR A 234 -16.10 17.36 30.10
CA TYR A 234 -15.15 18.11 30.93
C TYR A 234 -14.51 17.22 32.00
N TYR A 235 -15.27 16.29 32.60
CA TYR A 235 -14.72 15.32 33.52
C TYR A 235 -13.62 14.47 32.87
N LEU A 236 -13.86 13.91 31.67
CA LEU A 236 -12.85 13.15 30.93
C LEU A 236 -11.64 14.00 30.54
N HIS A 237 -11.86 15.21 30.04
CA HIS A 237 -10.80 16.14 29.65
C HIS A 237 -9.87 16.49 30.82
N TYR A 238 -10.42 16.89 31.98
CA TYR A 238 -9.62 17.32 33.12
C TYR A 238 -9.09 16.17 33.98
N SER A 239 -9.74 14.99 33.97
CA SER A 239 -9.25 13.83 34.71
C SER A 239 -8.20 13.01 33.95
N GLY A 240 -8.09 13.19 32.63
CA GLY A 240 -7.20 12.40 31.76
C GLY A 240 -7.60 10.93 31.60
N LYS A 241 -8.72 10.50 32.20
CA LYS A 241 -9.21 9.13 32.17
C LYS A 241 -9.56 8.67 30.75
N VAL A 242 -9.48 7.36 30.53
CA VAL A 242 -9.93 6.72 29.29
C VAL A 242 -11.45 6.81 29.24
N ASP A 243 -12.00 7.15 28.08
CA ASP A 243 -13.42 6.95 27.82
C ASP A 243 -13.66 5.46 27.47
N PRO A 244 -14.35 4.66 28.30
CA PRO A 244 -14.55 3.25 28.01
C PRO A 244 -15.52 2.99 26.85
N SER A 245 -16.23 4.02 26.37
CA SER A 245 -17.25 3.88 25.32
C SER A 245 -16.71 3.98 23.89
N ILE A 246 -15.41 4.20 23.70
CA ILE A 246 -14.77 4.25 22.38
C ILE A 246 -13.31 3.79 22.45
N VAL A 247 -12.80 3.21 21.37
CA VAL A 247 -11.39 2.85 21.29
C VAL A 247 -10.55 4.07 20.95
N ASN A 248 -9.48 4.27 21.71
CA ASN A 248 -8.37 5.13 21.30
C ASN A 248 -7.16 4.24 20.99
N PRO A 249 -6.82 4.03 19.70
CA PRO A 249 -5.69 3.18 19.32
C PRO A 249 -4.36 3.59 19.97
N ALA A 250 -4.14 4.87 20.33
CA ALA A 250 -2.91 5.27 21.00
C ALA A 250 -2.76 4.71 22.43
N ARG A 251 -3.86 4.22 23.04
CA ARG A 251 -3.89 3.67 24.41
C ARG A 251 -3.99 2.14 24.47
N LEU A 252 -3.94 1.45 23.33
CA LEU A 252 -3.94 -0.02 23.28
C LEU A 252 -2.53 -0.59 23.53
N GLU A 253 -2.47 -1.86 23.92
CA GLU A 253 -1.19 -2.59 23.95
C GLU A 253 -0.58 -2.72 22.54
N PRO A 254 0.76 -2.80 22.40
CA PRO A 254 1.42 -2.77 21.08
C PRO A 254 0.85 -3.74 20.04
N LEU A 255 0.49 -4.97 20.43
CA LEU A 255 -0.09 -5.95 19.51
C LEU A 255 -1.48 -5.51 19.01
N GLN A 256 -2.38 -5.09 19.91
CA GLN A 256 -3.71 -4.62 19.54
C GLN A 256 -3.64 -3.34 18.69
N ARG A 257 -2.66 -2.46 18.96
CA ARG A 257 -2.41 -1.25 18.15
C ARG A 257 -2.14 -1.58 16.70
N ILE A 258 -1.26 -2.54 16.43
CA ILE A 258 -0.94 -2.92 15.06
C ILE A 258 -2.03 -3.79 14.43
N GLN A 259 -2.83 -4.51 15.24
CA GLN A 259 -3.96 -5.30 14.76
C GLN A 259 -5.10 -4.43 14.19
N VAL A 260 -5.31 -3.21 14.69
CA VAL A 260 -6.27 -2.26 14.09
C VAL A 260 -5.91 -2.00 12.62
N CYS A 261 -4.63 -1.79 12.32
CA CYS A 261 -4.16 -1.63 10.94
C CYS A 261 -4.12 -2.96 10.18
N GLY A 262 -3.65 -4.01 10.85
CA GLY A 262 -3.50 -5.37 10.30
C GLY A 262 -4.81 -6.06 9.94
N HIS A 263 -5.95 -5.54 10.39
CA HIS A 263 -7.27 -5.97 9.91
C HIS A 263 -7.39 -5.84 8.39
N CYS A 264 -6.80 -4.78 7.81
CA CYS A 264 -6.84 -4.51 6.37
C CYS A 264 -5.44 -4.61 5.72
N HIS A 265 -4.40 -4.09 6.38
CA HIS A 265 -3.00 -4.16 5.93
C HIS A 265 -2.30 -5.46 6.36
N GLY A 266 -3.07 -6.56 6.37
CA GLY A 266 -2.59 -7.88 6.73
C GLY A 266 -3.50 -8.97 6.17
N GLN A 267 -3.02 -9.66 5.13
CA GLN A 267 -3.74 -10.82 4.58
C GLN A 267 -3.88 -11.92 5.62
N ARG A 268 -5.11 -12.37 5.82
CA ARG A 268 -5.49 -13.21 6.96
C ARG A 268 -6.60 -14.16 6.55
N MET A 269 -6.75 -15.23 7.32
CA MET A 269 -7.84 -16.17 7.15
C MET A 269 -8.58 -16.38 8.47
N PRO A 270 -9.89 -16.68 8.43
CA PRO A 270 -10.64 -17.09 9.60
C PRO A 270 -9.93 -18.22 10.35
N SER A 271 -9.95 -18.13 11.68
CA SER A 271 -9.38 -19.14 12.56
C SER A 271 -10.43 -19.52 13.61
N PRO A 272 -10.90 -20.78 13.68
CA PRO A 272 -10.61 -21.86 12.73
C PRO A 272 -11.27 -21.59 11.36
N VAL A 273 -10.93 -22.35 10.32
CA VAL A 273 -11.33 -22.05 8.93
C VAL A 273 -12.84 -22.09 8.73
N GLU A 274 -13.54 -22.92 9.49
CA GLU A 274 -15.00 -23.10 9.47
C GLU A 274 -15.75 -21.81 9.78
N ARG A 275 -15.09 -20.86 10.47
CA ARG A 275 -15.59 -19.51 10.72
C ARG A 275 -15.83 -18.70 9.44
N ILE A 276 -15.34 -19.14 8.28
CA ILE A 276 -15.70 -18.53 6.99
C ILE A 276 -17.23 -18.44 6.80
N ARG A 277 -18.00 -19.40 7.34
CA ARG A 277 -19.47 -19.36 7.30
C ARG A 277 -20.03 -18.16 8.08
N GLU A 278 -19.51 -17.91 9.27
CA GLU A 278 -19.84 -16.72 10.07
C GLU A 278 -19.48 -15.44 9.32
N PHE A 279 -18.27 -15.35 8.76
CA PHE A 279 -17.80 -14.16 8.02
C PHE A 279 -18.70 -13.82 6.84
N LEU A 280 -19.06 -14.81 6.02
CA LEU A 280 -19.91 -14.59 4.85
C LEU A 280 -21.37 -14.35 5.21
N SER A 281 -21.86 -14.86 6.35
CA SER A 281 -23.28 -14.72 6.71
C SER A 281 -23.54 -13.48 7.58
N GLN A 282 -22.70 -13.26 8.60
CA GLN A 282 -22.88 -12.26 9.65
C GLN A 282 -21.84 -11.13 9.63
N GLY A 283 -20.70 -11.34 8.96
CA GLY A 283 -19.59 -10.39 8.91
C GLY A 283 -18.42 -10.81 9.79
N ASP A 284 -17.33 -10.05 9.70
CA ASP A 284 -16.15 -10.25 10.56
C ASP A 284 -16.50 -9.84 12.02
N PRO A 285 -16.40 -10.76 13.00
CA PRO A 285 -16.72 -10.48 14.39
C PRO A 285 -15.77 -9.45 15.03
N TYR A 286 -14.56 -9.26 14.47
CA TYR A 286 -13.60 -8.30 15.01
C TYR A 286 -14.18 -6.89 15.14
N THR A 287 -13.92 -6.28 16.30
CA THR A 287 -14.12 -4.85 16.53
C THR A 287 -12.76 -4.22 16.88
N ALA A 288 -12.52 -2.98 16.44
CA ALA A 288 -11.27 -2.30 16.76
C ALA A 288 -11.03 -2.31 18.27
N GLY A 289 -9.79 -2.59 18.69
CA GLY A 289 -9.43 -2.80 20.09
C GLY A 289 -9.47 -4.26 20.57
N ASP A 290 -10.22 -5.14 19.90
CA ASP A 290 -10.19 -6.57 20.20
C ASP A 290 -8.81 -7.17 19.86
N ASN A 291 -8.56 -8.38 20.36
CA ASN A 291 -7.46 -9.20 19.88
C ASN A 291 -7.85 -9.88 18.56
N LEU A 292 -7.31 -9.39 17.43
CA LEU A 292 -7.59 -9.93 16.09
C LEU A 292 -7.26 -11.42 15.95
N SER A 293 -6.28 -11.91 16.72
CA SER A 293 -5.85 -13.31 16.73
C SER A 293 -6.93 -14.27 17.29
N SER A 294 -7.95 -13.75 17.98
CA SER A 294 -9.10 -14.54 18.41
C SER A 294 -10.02 -14.93 17.24
N TYR A 295 -9.94 -14.21 16.13
CA TYR A 295 -10.85 -14.36 14.99
C TYR A 295 -10.17 -14.86 13.74
N THR A 296 -8.92 -14.44 13.53
CA THR A 296 -8.17 -14.74 12.32
C THR A 296 -6.71 -15.05 12.61
N ARG A 297 -6.06 -15.73 11.67
CA ARG A 297 -4.61 -15.91 11.66
C ARG A 297 -4.01 -15.24 10.42
N PRO A 298 -2.85 -14.56 10.54
CA PRO A 298 -2.15 -14.05 9.37
C PRO A 298 -1.76 -15.18 8.43
N LEU A 299 -1.74 -14.88 7.13
CA LEU A 299 -1.13 -15.76 6.15
C LEU A 299 0.39 -15.59 6.18
N TYR A 300 1.09 -16.72 6.16
CA TYR A 300 2.55 -16.85 6.02
C TYR A 300 2.86 -17.77 4.83
N LYS A 301 4.14 -17.85 4.44
CA LYS A 301 4.60 -18.67 3.31
C LYS A 301 4.14 -20.13 3.41
N GLU A 302 4.10 -20.68 4.61
CA GLU A 302 3.72 -22.07 4.91
C GLU A 302 2.20 -22.26 5.04
N SER A 303 1.41 -21.20 4.86
CA SER A 303 -0.05 -21.32 4.93
C SER A 303 -0.60 -22.04 3.70
N HIS A 304 -1.55 -22.94 3.92
CA HIS A 304 -2.22 -23.69 2.84
C HIS A 304 -3.64 -23.18 2.63
N LEU A 305 -3.96 -22.86 1.38
CA LEU A 305 -5.30 -22.53 0.90
C LEU A 305 -5.55 -23.34 -0.38
N GLU A 306 -6.71 -23.97 -0.47
CA GLU A 306 -7.06 -24.79 -1.64
C GLU A 306 -7.09 -23.93 -2.91
N GLY A 307 -6.37 -24.37 -3.95
CA GLY A 307 -6.30 -23.66 -5.23
C GLY A 307 -5.46 -22.37 -5.24
N VAL A 308 -4.81 -22.01 -4.14
CA VAL A 308 -3.98 -20.78 -4.04
C VAL A 308 -2.59 -21.12 -3.50
N ASP A 309 -1.55 -20.86 -4.32
CA ASP A 309 -0.17 -20.95 -3.87
C ASP A 309 0.24 -19.70 -3.08
N VAL A 310 0.01 -19.75 -1.76
CA VAL A 310 0.34 -18.65 -0.84
C VAL A 310 1.85 -18.40 -0.77
N ALA A 311 2.70 -19.41 -1.03
CA ALA A 311 4.14 -19.26 -0.92
C ALA A 311 4.68 -18.26 -1.95
N LEU A 312 4.05 -18.13 -3.11
CA LEU A 312 4.38 -17.13 -4.13
C LEU A 312 4.20 -15.68 -3.67
N ARG A 313 3.57 -15.43 -2.52
CA ARG A 313 3.38 -14.09 -1.94
C ARG A 313 4.52 -13.66 -1.01
N PHE A 314 5.51 -14.53 -0.83
CA PHE A 314 6.67 -14.32 0.04
C PHE A 314 7.97 -14.58 -0.70
N TRP A 315 9.03 -13.94 -0.22
CA TRP A 315 10.42 -14.27 -0.57
C TRP A 315 10.83 -15.62 0.06
N GLY A 316 11.99 -16.14 -0.34
CA GLY A 316 12.49 -17.44 0.16
C GLY A 316 12.60 -17.52 1.69
N ASP A 317 12.87 -16.39 2.36
CA ASP A 317 13.00 -16.27 3.82
C ASP A 317 11.69 -15.94 4.58
N GLY A 318 10.55 -16.02 3.89
CA GLY A 318 9.23 -15.70 4.44
C GLY A 318 8.92 -14.21 4.53
N THR A 319 9.80 -13.31 4.07
CA THR A 319 9.49 -11.87 3.99
C THR A 319 8.35 -11.65 2.98
N PRO A 320 7.29 -10.91 3.32
CA PRO A 320 6.26 -10.59 2.34
C PRO A 320 6.84 -9.81 1.15
N ARG A 321 6.44 -10.22 -0.06
CA ARG A 321 6.87 -9.55 -1.30
C ARG A 321 5.74 -8.80 -2.02
N LEU A 322 4.58 -8.69 -1.38
CA LEU A 322 3.41 -7.96 -1.86
C LEU A 322 2.92 -6.96 -0.81
N THR A 323 2.21 -5.92 -1.26
CA THR A 323 1.48 -5.01 -0.35
C THR A 323 0.29 -5.70 0.30
N ALA A 324 -0.30 -5.08 1.34
CA ALA A 324 -1.34 -5.68 2.19
C ALA A 324 -0.82 -6.83 3.08
N TYR A 325 0.49 -6.89 3.27
CA TYR A 325 1.20 -7.77 4.20
C TYR A 325 2.09 -6.97 5.17
N GLU A 326 1.89 -5.65 5.27
CA GLU A 326 2.73 -4.79 6.11
C GLU A 326 2.66 -5.20 7.58
N TYR A 327 1.48 -5.67 8.04
CA TYR A 327 1.30 -6.25 9.37
C TYR A 327 2.22 -7.45 9.62
N GLN A 328 2.26 -8.43 8.71
CA GLN A 328 3.15 -9.58 8.81
C GLN A 328 4.62 -9.16 8.79
N GLY A 329 5.00 -8.23 7.91
CA GLY A 329 6.35 -7.68 7.88
C GLY A 329 6.75 -7.09 9.23
N LEU A 330 5.87 -6.30 9.85
CA LEU A 330 6.12 -5.70 11.16
C LEU A 330 6.21 -6.76 12.27
N LEU A 331 5.33 -7.77 12.27
CA LEU A 331 5.39 -8.89 13.23
C LEU A 331 6.73 -9.65 13.19
N MET A 332 7.36 -9.71 12.01
CA MET A 332 8.67 -10.34 11.81
C MET A 332 9.85 -9.46 12.20
N SER A 333 9.63 -8.18 12.48
CA SER A 333 10.68 -7.21 12.80
C SER A 333 11.09 -7.30 14.27
N LYS A 334 12.41 -7.25 14.54
CA LYS A 334 12.92 -7.21 15.92
C LYS A 334 12.42 -5.97 16.67
N ASP A 335 12.22 -4.87 15.97
CA ASP A 335 11.73 -3.61 16.54
C ASP A 335 10.32 -3.76 17.12
N PHE A 336 9.47 -4.59 16.52
CA PHE A 336 8.20 -4.98 17.13
C PHE A 336 8.40 -6.03 18.23
N GLN A 337 9.06 -7.15 17.90
CA GLN A 337 9.18 -8.31 18.80
C GLN A 337 9.86 -7.98 20.14
N LYS A 338 10.77 -7.01 20.15
CA LYS A 338 11.53 -6.61 21.36
C LYS A 338 11.25 -5.18 21.80
N GLY A 339 10.93 -4.28 20.88
CA GLY A 339 10.76 -2.85 21.16
C GLY A 339 9.30 -2.37 21.20
N GLY A 340 8.33 -3.20 20.79
CA GLY A 340 6.93 -2.80 20.75
C GLY A 340 6.59 -1.78 19.66
N LEU A 341 7.42 -1.67 18.59
CA LEU A 341 7.18 -0.75 17.47
C LEU A 341 5.79 -0.96 16.84
N THR A 342 5.01 0.09 16.74
CA THR A 342 3.69 0.08 16.09
C THR A 342 3.64 0.98 14.85
N CYS A 343 2.64 0.78 14.00
CA CYS A 343 2.41 1.59 12.79
C CYS A 343 2.39 3.11 13.10
N GLN A 344 1.84 3.49 14.25
CA GLN A 344 1.64 4.89 14.65
C GLN A 344 2.91 5.62 15.08
N HIS A 345 4.05 4.92 15.25
CA HIS A 345 5.34 5.60 15.47
C HIS A 345 5.86 6.27 14.19
N CYS A 346 5.39 5.81 13.02
CA CYS A 346 5.73 6.35 11.71
C CYS A 346 4.54 7.06 11.04
N HIS A 347 3.33 6.50 11.18
CA HIS A 347 2.12 7.00 10.51
C HIS A 347 1.21 7.79 11.45
N SER A 348 0.74 8.95 11.00
CA SER A 348 -0.26 9.80 11.66
C SER A 348 -1.60 9.72 10.93
N MET A 349 -2.62 9.15 11.57
CA MET A 349 -3.97 9.00 10.96
C MET A 349 -4.74 10.33 10.86
N HIS A 350 -4.34 11.33 11.64
CA HIS A 350 -4.99 12.64 11.71
C HIS A 350 -4.02 13.79 11.40
N GLY A 351 -2.92 13.50 10.68
CA GLY A 351 -1.91 14.47 10.30
C GLY A 351 -1.04 13.97 9.15
N GLY A 352 0.05 14.68 8.85
CA GLY A 352 0.95 14.33 7.76
C GLY A 352 0.33 14.46 6.36
N ASP A 353 1.04 13.96 5.36
CA ASP A 353 0.57 13.96 3.97
C ASP A 353 -0.39 12.80 3.70
N PRO A 354 -1.51 12.99 2.97
CA PRO A 354 -2.53 11.96 2.75
C PRO A 354 -2.03 10.77 1.92
N LYS A 355 -0.91 10.88 1.20
CA LYS A 355 -0.33 9.78 0.43
C LYS A 355 0.34 8.75 1.35
N GLY A 356 1.05 9.17 2.39
CA GLY A 356 1.70 8.24 3.32
C GLY A 356 1.02 8.13 4.67
N MET A 357 0.21 9.13 5.03
CA MET A 357 -0.09 9.45 6.42
C MET A 357 1.20 9.56 7.24
N ILE A 358 2.26 10.13 6.68
CA ILE A 358 3.57 10.28 7.33
C ILE A 358 3.85 11.79 7.40
N THR A 359 4.28 12.27 8.56
CA THR A 359 4.70 13.67 8.74
C THR A 359 6.09 13.88 8.14
N GLU A 360 6.47 15.12 7.83
CA GLU A 360 7.75 15.37 7.18
C GLU A 360 8.94 14.88 8.02
N GLU A 361 8.86 15.06 9.34
CA GLU A 361 9.87 14.61 10.29
C GLU A 361 10.06 13.09 10.24
N LYS A 362 8.95 12.35 10.08
CA LYS A 362 8.95 10.88 10.03
C LYS A 362 9.29 10.32 8.64
N ARG A 363 9.65 11.14 7.65
CA ARG A 363 10.15 10.65 6.34
C ARG A 363 11.63 10.28 6.31
N GLY A 364 12.36 10.63 7.35
CA GLY A 364 13.80 10.38 7.48
C GLY A 364 14.16 9.70 8.80
N PRO A 365 15.41 9.85 9.25
CA PRO A 365 15.94 9.08 10.38
C PRO A 365 15.27 9.39 11.74
N ALA A 366 14.53 10.51 11.85
CA ALA A 366 13.79 10.84 13.08
C ALA A 366 12.63 9.86 13.38
N ALA A 367 12.23 9.01 12.43
CA ALA A 367 11.34 7.89 12.72
C ALA A 367 12.01 6.81 13.57
N CYS A 368 13.33 6.62 13.43
CA CYS A 368 14.11 5.63 14.18
C CYS A 368 14.70 6.19 15.48
N GLN A 369 14.77 7.52 15.62
CA GLN A 369 15.51 8.22 16.67
C GLN A 369 15.03 7.93 18.09
N GLU A 370 13.73 7.69 18.28
CA GLU A 370 13.15 7.43 19.61
C GLU A 370 13.76 6.17 20.26
N CYS A 371 14.00 5.14 19.46
CA CYS A 371 14.59 3.88 19.93
C CYS A 371 16.09 3.77 19.62
N HIS A 372 16.59 4.46 18.60
CA HIS A 372 17.98 4.38 18.12
C HIS A 372 18.71 5.74 18.11
N PRO A 373 18.70 6.51 19.20
CA PRO A 373 19.23 7.88 19.19
C PRO A 373 20.73 7.95 18.88
N SER A 374 21.52 6.99 19.38
CA SER A 374 22.96 6.94 19.15
C SER A 374 23.33 6.58 17.72
N ILE A 375 22.57 5.69 17.08
CA ILE A 375 22.78 5.31 15.68
C ILE A 375 22.38 6.46 14.76
N VAL A 376 21.24 7.09 15.02
CA VAL A 376 20.77 8.23 14.23
C VAL A 376 21.75 9.41 14.31
N ALA A 377 22.29 9.70 15.50
CA ALA A 377 23.29 10.75 15.67
C ALA A 377 24.61 10.50 14.92
N LYS A 378 24.86 9.25 14.50
CA LYS A 378 26.09 8.80 13.84
C LYS A 378 25.79 8.06 12.54
N ALA A 379 24.78 8.53 11.79
CA ALA A 379 24.26 7.83 10.63
C ALA A 379 25.33 7.56 9.56
N ALA A 380 26.22 8.52 9.26
CA ALA A 380 27.33 8.33 8.32
C ALA A 380 28.36 7.30 8.81
N GLU A 381 28.74 7.32 10.10
CA GLU A 381 29.67 6.34 10.68
C GLU A 381 29.07 4.93 10.65
N HIS A 382 27.79 4.80 11.03
CA HIS A 382 27.07 3.54 11.06
C HIS A 382 26.90 2.95 9.65
N SER A 383 26.41 3.76 8.72
CA SER A 383 26.14 3.33 7.35
C SER A 383 27.41 3.22 6.50
N ARG A 384 28.52 3.85 6.91
CA ARG A 384 29.74 4.04 6.10
C ARG A 384 29.51 4.79 4.80
N HIS A 385 28.45 5.61 4.74
CA HIS A 385 28.15 6.49 3.62
C HIS A 385 28.48 7.93 3.95
N ARG A 386 28.67 8.76 2.91
CA ARG A 386 28.88 10.20 3.07
C ARG A 386 27.69 10.82 3.80
N GLU A 387 27.97 11.70 4.75
CA GLU A 387 26.96 12.48 5.48
C GLU A 387 25.98 13.17 4.51
N GLY A 388 24.68 13.12 4.84
CA GLY A 388 23.60 13.68 4.01
C GLY A 388 23.36 12.97 2.66
N SER A 389 24.03 11.85 2.36
CA SER A 389 23.74 11.06 1.17
C SER A 389 22.52 10.17 1.38
N THR A 390 21.99 9.59 0.29
CA THR A 390 20.89 8.62 0.38
C THR A 390 21.24 7.37 1.17
N GLY A 391 22.53 7.06 1.35
CA GLY A 391 22.99 5.93 2.16
C GLY A 391 22.90 6.13 3.67
N THR A 392 22.69 7.36 4.14
CA THR A 392 22.43 7.64 5.57
C THR A 392 20.94 7.60 5.91
N ASP A 393 20.06 7.36 4.93
CA ASP A 393 18.64 7.14 5.17
C ASP A 393 18.39 5.71 5.68
N CYS A 394 17.94 5.59 6.92
CA CYS A 394 17.65 4.30 7.57
C CYS A 394 16.69 3.44 6.73
N TYR A 395 15.70 4.05 6.09
CA TYR A 395 14.72 3.35 5.26
C TYR A 395 15.36 2.66 4.05
N ALA A 396 16.39 3.26 3.45
CA ALA A 396 17.02 2.73 2.25
C ALA A 396 17.66 1.36 2.50
N CYS A 397 18.23 1.16 3.69
CA CYS A 397 18.91 -0.07 4.08
C CYS A 397 18.01 -1.05 4.85
N HIS A 398 17.26 -0.55 5.83
CA HIS A 398 16.51 -1.41 6.74
C HIS A 398 15.10 -1.73 6.27
N MET A 399 14.57 -0.96 5.31
CA MET A 399 13.25 -1.16 4.68
C MET A 399 13.35 -1.04 3.15
N PRO A 400 14.19 -1.85 2.48
CA PRO A 400 14.41 -1.73 1.05
C PRO A 400 13.11 -1.92 0.26
N LYS A 401 13.02 -1.26 -0.91
CA LYS A 401 11.87 -1.36 -1.81
C LYS A 401 11.87 -2.73 -2.49
N MET A 402 11.06 -3.65 -1.97
CA MET A 402 11.02 -5.04 -2.43
C MET A 402 9.63 -5.70 -2.35
N ALA A 403 8.58 -4.92 -2.12
CA ALA A 403 7.21 -5.41 -2.13
C ALA A 403 6.43 -4.84 -3.31
N TYR A 404 5.85 -5.69 -4.17
CA TYR A 404 5.03 -5.25 -5.29
C TYR A 404 3.59 -4.95 -4.84
N GLY A 405 2.99 -3.89 -5.37
CA GLY A 405 1.56 -3.66 -5.24
C GLY A 405 1.09 -2.37 -5.89
N ILE A 406 -0.13 -2.40 -6.45
CA ILE A 406 -0.74 -1.25 -7.13
C ILE A 406 0.23 -0.65 -8.17
N MET A 407 0.81 -1.51 -9.00
CA MET A 407 1.72 -1.15 -10.11
C MET A 407 3.01 -0.40 -9.68
N ARG A 408 3.45 -0.59 -8.42
CA ARG A 408 4.64 0.04 -7.83
C ARG A 408 5.39 -0.94 -6.93
N ILE A 409 6.64 -0.61 -6.62
CA ILE A 409 7.43 -1.28 -5.58
C ILE A 409 7.46 -0.41 -4.32
N HIS A 410 7.14 -1.01 -3.19
CA HIS A 410 7.03 -0.39 -1.87
C HIS A 410 8.13 -0.90 -0.93
N PRO A 411 8.52 -0.10 0.07
CA PRO A 411 9.36 -0.55 1.18
C PRO A 411 8.77 -1.78 1.88
N THR A 412 9.62 -2.75 2.19
CA THR A 412 9.24 -3.83 3.11
C THR A 412 9.01 -3.26 4.52
N HIS A 413 8.02 -3.80 5.23
CA HIS A 413 7.81 -3.51 6.64
C HIS A 413 8.46 -4.55 7.56
N ARG A 414 9.22 -5.50 7.00
CA ARG A 414 10.18 -6.30 7.76
C ARG A 414 11.47 -5.49 7.94
N ILE A 415 11.53 -4.73 9.02
CA ILE A 415 12.68 -3.92 9.39
C ILE A 415 13.81 -4.84 9.84
N GLN A 416 14.93 -4.80 9.13
CA GLN A 416 16.00 -5.78 9.31
C GLN A 416 17.38 -5.23 8.96
N VAL A 417 18.41 -5.86 9.51
CA VAL A 417 19.80 -5.57 9.14
C VAL A 417 20.05 -6.07 7.70
N PRO A 418 20.64 -5.24 6.81
CA PRO A 418 21.00 -5.66 5.46
C PRO A 418 21.91 -6.89 5.45
N ASP A 419 21.62 -7.83 4.55
CA ASP A 419 22.41 -9.04 4.34
C ASP A 419 22.41 -9.40 2.85
N PRO A 420 23.52 -9.15 2.13
CA PRO A 420 23.63 -9.49 0.71
C PRO A 420 23.48 -10.98 0.42
N SER A 421 23.72 -11.87 1.39
CA SER A 421 23.63 -13.33 1.20
C SER A 421 22.24 -13.82 0.82
N ARG A 422 21.22 -13.04 1.16
CA ARG A 422 19.83 -13.37 0.87
C ARG A 422 19.53 -13.38 -0.62
N ALA A 423 20.29 -12.64 -1.42
CA ALA A 423 20.09 -12.62 -2.87
C ALA A 423 20.27 -14.00 -3.51
N TRP A 424 21.20 -14.83 -3.02
CA TRP A 424 21.40 -16.18 -3.53
C TRP A 424 20.83 -17.28 -2.63
N ARG A 425 20.67 -17.04 -1.32
CA ARG A 425 20.06 -18.02 -0.40
C ARG A 425 18.54 -18.06 -0.48
N HIS A 426 17.92 -16.94 -0.83
CA HIS A 426 16.47 -16.75 -0.77
C HIS A 426 15.89 -16.08 -2.02
N GLU A 427 16.72 -15.89 -3.05
CA GLU A 427 16.34 -15.31 -4.34
C GLU A 427 15.53 -14.01 -4.16
N MET A 428 16.03 -13.11 -3.33
CA MET A 428 15.32 -11.87 -2.99
C MET A 428 16.21 -10.63 -3.16
N PRO A 429 15.64 -9.46 -3.48
CA PRO A 429 16.38 -8.21 -3.51
C PRO A 429 17.05 -7.91 -2.16
N GLU A 430 18.22 -7.28 -2.22
CA GLU A 430 18.96 -6.82 -1.04
C GLU A 430 19.26 -5.31 -1.16
N ALA A 431 19.53 -4.64 -0.04
CA ALA A 431 19.50 -3.18 0.00
C ALA A 431 20.62 -2.48 -0.80
N CYS A 432 21.80 -3.10 -0.91
CA CYS A 432 22.97 -2.44 -1.49
C CYS A 432 22.81 -2.22 -3.00
N THR A 433 22.45 -3.26 -3.74
CA THR A 433 22.33 -3.28 -5.20
C THR A 433 21.07 -2.59 -5.74
N LEU A 434 20.13 -2.20 -4.87
CA LEU A 434 19.04 -1.30 -5.24
C LEU A 434 19.51 0.15 -5.46
N CYS A 435 20.58 0.57 -4.77
CA CYS A 435 21.23 1.87 -4.97
C CYS A 435 22.46 1.76 -5.89
N HIS A 436 23.26 0.72 -5.70
CA HIS A 436 24.45 0.37 -6.49
C HIS A 436 24.07 -0.57 -7.63
N THR A 437 23.18 -0.11 -8.51
CA THR A 437 22.56 -0.97 -9.53
C THR A 437 23.55 -1.51 -10.56
N ASP A 438 24.73 -0.89 -10.69
CA ASP A 438 25.83 -1.34 -11.52
C ASP A 438 26.70 -2.43 -10.87
N ARG A 439 26.45 -2.81 -9.60
CA ARG A 439 27.27 -3.76 -8.84
C ARG A 439 26.60 -5.13 -8.69
N SER A 440 27.43 -6.16 -8.51
CA SER A 440 26.98 -7.52 -8.21
C SER A 440 26.71 -7.72 -6.71
N VAL A 441 25.96 -8.76 -6.36
CA VAL A 441 25.76 -9.14 -4.94
C VAL A 441 27.03 -9.68 -4.30
N LYS A 442 27.96 -10.24 -5.10
CA LYS A 442 29.29 -10.63 -4.61
C LYS A 442 30.09 -9.41 -4.16
N TRP A 443 30.05 -8.32 -4.95
CA TRP A 443 30.63 -7.04 -4.55
C TRP A 443 30.00 -6.55 -3.23
N ALA A 444 28.68 -6.59 -3.10
CA ALA A 444 28.00 -6.13 -1.89
C ALA A 444 28.44 -6.93 -0.64
N ALA A 445 28.48 -8.26 -0.74
CA ALA A 445 28.92 -9.15 0.34
C ALA A 445 30.38 -8.91 0.75
N GLN A 446 31.28 -8.73 -0.22
CA GLN A 446 32.70 -8.46 0.03
C GLN A 446 32.92 -7.08 0.68
N ASN A 447 32.22 -6.04 0.20
CA ASN A 447 32.32 -4.69 0.77
C ASN A 447 31.77 -4.66 2.19
N LEU A 448 30.65 -5.31 2.46
CA LEU A 448 30.07 -5.37 3.80
C LEU A 448 31.05 -6.04 4.79
N LYS A 449 31.66 -7.16 4.40
CA LYS A 449 32.73 -7.80 5.19
C LYS A 449 33.87 -6.84 5.50
N GLN A 450 34.39 -6.14 4.48
CA GLN A 450 35.52 -5.24 4.65
C GLN A 450 35.19 -4.05 5.56
N GLN A 451 34.00 -3.48 5.45
CA GLN A 451 33.60 -2.27 6.17
C GLN A 451 33.10 -2.53 7.59
N GLN A 452 32.44 -3.67 7.83
CA GLN A 452 31.83 -4.00 9.12
C GLN A 452 32.56 -5.10 9.89
N GLY A 453 33.59 -5.72 9.31
CA GLY A 453 34.34 -6.81 9.96
C GLY A 453 33.52 -8.08 10.19
N GLN A 454 32.35 -8.20 9.56
CA GLN A 454 31.52 -9.41 9.64
C GLN A 454 32.09 -10.50 8.72
N PRO A 455 32.06 -11.78 9.11
CA PRO A 455 32.46 -12.86 8.20
C PRO A 455 31.59 -12.81 6.94
N ALA A 456 32.23 -12.80 5.76
CA ALA A 456 31.45 -12.90 4.53
C ALA A 456 30.71 -14.25 4.53
N PRO A 457 29.45 -14.27 4.10
CA PRO A 457 28.79 -15.51 3.76
C PRO A 457 29.60 -16.24 2.67
N GLU A 458 29.44 -17.56 2.59
CA GLU A 458 29.94 -18.32 1.45
C GLU A 458 29.33 -17.77 0.15
N LEU A 459 30.19 -17.28 -0.75
CA LEU A 459 29.79 -16.66 -2.00
C LEU A 459 29.24 -17.70 -2.97
N PRO A 460 28.24 -17.36 -3.80
CA PRO A 460 27.67 -18.31 -4.74
C PRO A 460 28.68 -18.71 -5.83
N THR A 461 28.69 -19.99 -6.21
CA THR A 461 29.56 -20.51 -7.27
C THR A 461 29.02 -20.22 -8.68
N ASP A 462 27.70 -20.02 -8.82
CA ASP A 462 27.06 -19.63 -10.08
C ASP A 462 27.64 -18.29 -10.58
N SER A 463 28.30 -18.34 -11.73
CA SER A 463 28.94 -17.18 -12.39
C SER A 463 27.97 -16.05 -12.74
N SER A 464 26.66 -16.32 -12.84
CA SER A 464 25.68 -15.26 -13.10
C SER A 464 25.64 -14.21 -11.97
N PHE A 465 26.04 -14.56 -10.76
CA PHE A 465 26.16 -13.61 -9.64
C PHE A 465 27.40 -12.70 -9.69
N GLU A 466 28.24 -12.83 -10.73
CA GLU A 466 29.24 -11.81 -11.07
C GLU A 466 28.63 -10.62 -11.83
N VAL A 467 27.48 -10.84 -12.49
CA VAL A 467 26.76 -9.79 -13.19
C VAL A 467 26.13 -8.83 -12.19
N ALA A 468 26.04 -7.56 -12.58
CA ALA A 468 25.33 -6.54 -11.81
C ALA A 468 23.92 -7.03 -11.46
N GLU A 469 23.55 -6.98 -10.18
CA GLU A 469 22.38 -7.71 -9.68
C GLU A 469 21.08 -7.22 -10.31
N SER A 470 20.97 -5.91 -10.55
CA SER A 470 19.82 -5.32 -11.22
C SER A 470 19.67 -5.81 -12.67
N VAL A 471 20.78 -6.09 -13.38
CA VAL A 471 20.76 -6.66 -14.73
C VAL A 471 20.42 -8.14 -14.68
N ARG A 472 21.08 -8.88 -13.79
CA ARG A 472 20.85 -10.32 -13.59
C ARG A 472 19.38 -10.59 -13.28
N THR A 473 18.81 -9.90 -12.31
CA THR A 473 17.42 -10.10 -11.88
C THR A 473 16.39 -9.58 -12.89
N LEU A 474 16.67 -8.49 -13.62
CA LEU A 474 15.80 -8.02 -14.70
C LEU A 474 15.69 -9.04 -15.85
N LEU A 475 16.78 -9.74 -16.18
CA LEU A 475 16.83 -10.66 -17.32
C LEU A 475 16.49 -12.11 -16.94
N SER A 476 16.90 -12.56 -15.75
CA SER A 476 16.74 -13.97 -15.32
C SER A 476 15.87 -14.19 -14.09
N GLY A 477 15.44 -13.12 -13.42
CA GLY A 477 14.68 -13.23 -12.16
C GLY A 477 13.22 -13.55 -12.38
N ASP A 478 12.55 -13.94 -11.30
CA ASP A 478 11.10 -14.05 -11.28
C ASP A 478 10.42 -12.69 -11.54
N VAL A 479 9.10 -12.70 -11.73
CA VAL A 479 8.35 -11.48 -12.07
C VAL A 479 8.50 -10.37 -11.01
N VAL A 480 8.56 -10.69 -9.70
CA VAL A 480 8.72 -9.65 -8.67
C VAL A 480 10.15 -9.13 -8.64
N GLN A 481 11.14 -10.00 -8.78
CA GLN A 481 12.55 -9.61 -8.90
C GLN A 481 12.76 -8.68 -10.10
N ARG A 482 12.20 -9.02 -11.26
CA ARG A 482 12.23 -8.17 -12.46
C ARG A 482 11.57 -6.82 -12.22
N ALA A 483 10.44 -6.79 -11.52
CA ALA A 483 9.72 -5.56 -11.20
C ALA A 483 10.54 -4.64 -10.29
N VAL A 484 11.18 -5.23 -9.27
CA VAL A 484 12.10 -4.53 -8.36
C VAL A 484 13.31 -3.98 -9.11
N ALA A 485 13.94 -4.82 -9.94
CA ALA A 485 15.12 -4.44 -10.73
C ALA A 485 14.81 -3.30 -11.71
N ALA A 486 13.75 -3.44 -12.51
CA ALA A 486 13.30 -2.42 -13.45
C ALA A 486 13.05 -1.08 -12.73
N THR A 487 12.42 -1.12 -11.56
CA THR A 487 12.17 0.08 -10.74
C THR A 487 13.47 0.69 -10.19
N ALA A 488 14.38 -0.12 -9.66
CA ALA A 488 15.65 0.34 -9.09
C ALA A 488 16.54 1.03 -10.13
N LEU A 489 16.52 0.56 -11.39
CA LEU A 489 17.26 1.18 -12.49
C LEU A 489 16.80 2.61 -12.81
N GLY A 490 15.55 2.99 -12.53
CA GLY A 490 15.04 4.35 -12.68
C GLY A 490 14.98 5.17 -11.39
N GLU A 491 15.33 4.59 -10.25
CA GLU A 491 15.12 5.21 -8.94
C GLU A 491 16.01 6.44 -8.75
N LYS A 492 15.47 7.47 -8.08
CA LYS A 492 16.22 8.70 -7.80
C LYS A 492 17.27 8.48 -6.71
N ARG A 493 16.95 7.64 -5.73
CA ARG A 493 17.87 7.17 -4.68
C ARG A 493 18.84 6.15 -5.27
N SER A 494 19.96 6.63 -5.77
CA SER A 494 21.01 5.87 -6.45
C SER A 494 22.36 6.26 -5.86
N ALA A 495 23.29 5.30 -5.78
CA ALA A 495 24.67 5.58 -5.39
C ALA A 495 25.44 6.35 -6.48
N THR A 496 25.07 6.16 -7.75
CA THR A 496 25.62 6.93 -8.87
C THR A 496 24.99 8.33 -8.87
N GLY A 497 25.81 9.35 -8.59
CA GLY A 497 25.35 10.74 -8.48
C GLY A 497 25.14 11.48 -9.80
N SER A 498 25.83 11.07 -10.87
CA SER A 498 25.69 11.70 -12.20
C SER A 498 24.49 11.12 -12.95
N PRO A 499 23.54 11.94 -13.43
CA PRO A 499 22.44 11.48 -14.27
C PRO A 499 22.89 10.78 -15.56
N LEU A 500 23.95 11.27 -16.22
CA LEU A 500 24.49 10.65 -17.43
C LEU A 500 25.06 9.26 -17.16
N ALA A 501 25.72 9.07 -16.01
CA ALA A 501 26.27 7.78 -15.61
C ALA A 501 25.22 6.71 -15.29
N ARG A 502 23.92 7.03 -15.34
CA ARG A 502 22.84 6.05 -15.24
C ARG A 502 22.35 5.55 -16.60
N LEU A 503 22.71 6.22 -17.69
CA LEU A 503 22.24 5.88 -19.04
C LEU A 503 22.73 4.51 -19.53
N TRP A 504 23.76 3.91 -18.91
CA TRP A 504 24.15 2.53 -19.21
C TRP A 504 23.01 1.52 -19.06
N ALA A 505 21.98 1.84 -18.25
CA ALA A 505 20.83 0.98 -18.02
C ALA A 505 19.82 0.97 -19.18
N VAL A 506 19.88 1.96 -20.09
CA VAL A 506 18.94 2.10 -21.22
C VAL A 506 18.75 0.80 -22.01
N PRO A 507 19.79 0.15 -22.54
CA PRO A 507 19.58 -1.05 -23.36
C PRO A 507 18.96 -2.23 -22.59
N PHE A 508 19.22 -2.34 -21.28
CA PHE A 508 18.58 -3.36 -20.43
C PHE A 508 17.11 -3.03 -20.15
N LEU A 509 16.77 -1.76 -19.95
CA LEU A 509 15.38 -1.32 -19.82
C LEU A 509 14.61 -1.55 -21.12
N LEU A 510 15.24 -1.38 -22.28
CA LEU A 510 14.64 -1.73 -23.58
C LEU A 510 14.34 -3.23 -23.68
N GLN A 511 15.22 -4.10 -23.17
CA GLN A 511 14.91 -5.55 -23.05
C GLN A 511 13.71 -5.78 -22.13
N GLY A 512 13.64 -5.09 -20.98
CA GLY A 512 12.50 -5.19 -20.07
C GLY A 512 11.18 -4.64 -20.64
N MET A 513 11.21 -3.78 -21.65
CA MET A 513 10.02 -3.34 -22.38
C MET A 513 9.45 -4.43 -23.32
N GLU A 514 10.22 -5.47 -23.61
CA GLU A 514 9.79 -6.63 -24.42
C GLU A 514 9.33 -7.81 -23.57
N ASP A 515 9.30 -7.65 -22.25
CA ASP A 515 8.91 -8.67 -21.28
C ASP A 515 7.51 -9.24 -21.53
N ASP A 516 7.23 -10.47 -21.08
CA ASP A 516 5.94 -11.16 -21.19
C ASP A 516 4.90 -10.65 -20.18
N TYR A 517 5.30 -9.85 -19.19
CA TYR A 517 4.40 -9.25 -18.21
C TYR A 517 4.27 -7.73 -18.43
N ALA A 518 3.05 -7.25 -18.65
CA ALA A 518 2.79 -5.82 -18.84
C ALA A 518 3.27 -4.94 -17.68
N SER A 519 3.29 -5.48 -16.44
CA SER A 519 3.84 -4.79 -15.27
C SER A 519 5.34 -4.48 -15.42
N ILE A 520 6.14 -5.42 -15.93
CA ILE A 520 7.58 -5.24 -16.12
C ILE A 520 7.82 -4.24 -17.22
N ARG A 521 7.11 -4.39 -18.35
CA ARG A 521 7.18 -3.44 -19.47
C ARG A 521 6.89 -2.02 -19.03
N ARG A 522 5.87 -1.83 -18.18
CA ARG A 522 5.52 -0.52 -17.61
C ARG A 522 6.63 0.03 -16.72
N MET A 523 7.17 -0.78 -15.81
CA MET A 523 8.23 -0.34 -14.89
C MET A 523 9.51 0.01 -15.65
N SER A 524 9.89 -0.79 -16.64
CA SER A 524 11.04 -0.51 -17.50
C SER A 524 10.86 0.77 -18.29
N TRP A 525 9.67 0.99 -18.86
CA TRP A 525 9.34 2.25 -19.55
C TRP A 525 9.45 3.47 -18.63
N LEU A 526 8.83 3.43 -17.44
CA LEU A 526 8.90 4.57 -16.51
C LEU A 526 10.32 4.86 -16.03
N SER A 527 11.12 3.82 -15.82
CA SER A 527 12.53 3.96 -15.49
C SER A 527 13.33 4.56 -16.64
N LEU A 528 13.07 4.14 -17.88
CA LEU A 528 13.68 4.72 -19.07
C LEU A 528 13.36 6.22 -19.19
N GLU A 529 12.08 6.60 -19.06
CA GLU A 529 11.66 8.00 -19.09
C GLU A 529 12.34 8.82 -17.98
N THR A 530 12.46 8.25 -16.78
CA THR A 530 13.13 8.92 -15.65
C THR A 530 14.62 9.13 -15.94
N LEU A 531 15.31 8.14 -16.48
CA LEU A 531 16.74 8.25 -16.81
C LEU A 531 16.99 9.28 -17.90
N VAL A 532 16.23 9.21 -18.99
CA VAL A 532 16.33 10.15 -20.12
C VAL A 532 16.02 11.57 -19.67
N GLY A 533 14.96 11.77 -18.89
CA GLY A 533 14.58 13.09 -18.38
C GLY A 533 15.68 13.70 -17.50
N ARG A 534 16.21 12.92 -16.54
CA ARG A 534 17.30 13.38 -15.67
C ARG A 534 18.61 13.62 -16.41
N ALA A 535 18.94 12.76 -17.37
CA ALA A 535 20.09 12.99 -18.24
C ALA A 535 19.93 14.27 -19.06
N GLY A 536 18.70 14.58 -19.50
CA GLY A 536 18.33 15.81 -20.19
C GLY A 536 18.57 17.09 -19.39
N GLU A 537 18.48 17.04 -18.06
CA GLU A 537 18.82 18.17 -17.19
C GLU A 537 20.30 18.56 -17.29
N VAL A 538 21.17 17.61 -17.67
CA VAL A 538 22.62 17.81 -17.82
C VAL A 538 23.04 17.93 -19.29
N LYS A 539 22.47 17.10 -20.17
CA LYS A 539 22.71 17.07 -21.62
C LYS A 539 21.36 17.20 -22.34
N PRO A 540 20.85 18.42 -22.59
CA PRO A 540 19.52 18.66 -23.16
C PRO A 540 19.23 17.89 -24.46
N ALA A 541 20.26 17.66 -25.29
CA ALA A 541 20.15 16.88 -26.52
C ALA A 541 19.59 15.46 -26.30
N VAL A 542 19.85 14.83 -25.14
CA VAL A 542 19.30 13.51 -24.79
C VAL A 542 17.79 13.57 -24.69
N ALA A 543 17.25 14.52 -23.92
CA ALA A 543 15.80 14.66 -23.76
C ALA A 543 15.13 15.17 -25.04
N THR A 544 15.72 16.14 -25.75
CA THR A 544 15.16 16.69 -26.98
C THR A 544 15.04 15.65 -28.08
N SER A 545 16.08 14.81 -28.28
CA SER A 545 16.03 13.74 -29.27
C SER A 545 15.06 12.63 -28.87
N ALA A 546 15.02 12.24 -27.59
CA ALA A 546 14.10 11.22 -27.09
C ALA A 546 12.63 11.68 -27.13
N ALA A 547 12.34 12.97 -26.98
CA ALA A 547 10.98 13.52 -27.04
C ALA A 547 10.32 13.35 -28.42
N GLN A 548 11.10 13.10 -29.48
CA GLN A 548 10.61 12.84 -30.84
C GLN A 548 10.21 11.38 -31.04
N LEU A 549 10.53 10.49 -30.09
CA LEU A 549 10.27 9.06 -30.19
C LEU A 549 8.83 8.73 -29.83
N PRO A 550 8.28 7.64 -30.38
CA PRO A 550 6.95 7.17 -29.99
C PRO A 550 6.93 6.79 -28.50
N ARG A 551 5.82 7.16 -27.84
CA ARG A 551 5.52 6.74 -26.47
C ARG A 551 5.21 5.25 -26.43
N PHE A 552 5.48 4.62 -25.30
CA PHE A 552 5.25 3.19 -25.12
C PHE A 552 3.97 2.89 -24.34
N ALA A 553 3.14 2.00 -24.88
CA ALA A 553 1.95 1.47 -24.23
C ALA A 553 2.21 0.02 -23.75
N PRO A 554 2.31 -0.24 -22.44
CA PRO A 554 2.67 -1.56 -21.92
C PRO A 554 1.70 -2.69 -22.28
N GLN A 555 0.45 -2.36 -22.58
CA GLN A 555 -0.61 -3.32 -22.94
C GLN A 555 -1.02 -3.23 -24.43
N ALA A 556 -0.23 -2.53 -25.26
CA ALA A 556 -0.40 -2.57 -26.71
C ALA A 556 -0.06 -3.96 -27.26
N THR A 557 -0.44 -4.18 -28.52
CA THR A 557 -0.14 -5.43 -29.23
C THR A 557 1.37 -5.68 -29.30
N PRO A 558 1.82 -6.94 -29.40
CA PRO A 558 3.24 -7.26 -29.56
C PRO A 558 3.91 -6.47 -30.69
N GLU A 559 3.24 -6.33 -31.83
CA GLU A 559 3.73 -5.63 -33.02
C GLU A 559 3.98 -4.14 -32.76
N GLU A 560 2.99 -3.46 -32.17
CA GLU A 560 3.09 -2.04 -31.78
C GLU A 560 4.22 -1.83 -30.76
N ARG A 561 4.30 -2.69 -29.73
CA ARG A 561 5.35 -2.62 -28.72
C ARG A 561 6.74 -2.77 -29.34
N GLN A 562 6.93 -3.78 -30.19
CA GLN A 562 8.21 -4.02 -30.85
C GLN A 562 8.60 -2.85 -31.77
N GLN A 563 7.66 -2.22 -32.47
CA GLN A 563 7.95 -1.04 -33.29
C GLN A 563 8.47 0.13 -32.45
N VAL A 564 7.84 0.40 -31.30
CA VAL A 564 8.31 1.43 -30.36
C VAL A 564 9.70 1.08 -29.84
N VAL A 565 9.91 -0.15 -29.35
CA VAL A 565 11.22 -0.59 -28.84
C VAL A 565 12.31 -0.49 -29.90
N ARG A 566 12.04 -0.87 -31.17
CA ARG A 566 12.99 -0.70 -32.28
C ARG A 566 13.39 0.76 -32.48
N SER A 567 12.44 1.69 -32.42
CA SER A 567 12.70 3.13 -32.56
C SER A 567 13.62 3.63 -31.42
N TRP A 568 13.37 3.17 -30.19
CA TRP A 568 14.21 3.49 -29.04
C TRP A 568 15.59 2.85 -29.10
N ARG A 569 15.73 1.62 -29.61
CA ARG A 569 17.02 0.97 -29.86
C ARG A 569 17.83 1.72 -30.92
N GLN A 570 17.20 2.18 -31.99
CA GLN A 570 17.85 2.99 -33.03
C GLN A 570 18.31 4.34 -32.47
N TRP A 571 17.47 5.00 -31.67
CA TRP A 571 17.86 6.22 -30.95
C TRP A 571 19.04 5.98 -30.03
N TRP A 572 19.01 4.90 -29.23
CA TRP A 572 20.12 4.54 -28.37
C TRP A 572 21.36 4.36 -29.23
N ALA A 573 21.38 3.52 -30.26
CA ALA A 573 22.54 3.32 -31.12
C ALA A 573 23.11 4.62 -31.73
N ALA A 574 22.25 5.58 -32.10
CA ALA A 574 22.65 6.85 -32.71
C ALA A 574 23.08 7.94 -31.70
N LEU A 575 22.74 7.80 -30.41
CA LEU A 575 23.05 8.81 -29.40
C LEU A 575 24.57 8.91 -29.18
N ASP A 576 25.10 10.13 -29.15
CA ASP A 576 26.49 10.38 -28.72
C ASP A 576 26.67 10.04 -27.23
N LYS A 577 27.52 9.03 -26.96
CA LYS A 577 27.81 8.49 -25.63
C LYS A 577 29.21 8.83 -25.12
N GLY A 578 29.97 9.68 -25.82
CA GLY A 578 31.37 9.92 -25.47
C GLY A 578 31.58 10.45 -24.04
N ASP A 579 30.55 11.08 -23.47
CA ASP A 579 30.51 11.64 -22.13
C ASP A 579 29.73 10.79 -21.11
N ILE A 580 29.24 9.60 -21.49
CA ILE A 580 28.57 8.66 -20.59
C ILE A 580 29.64 7.84 -19.88
N PRO A 581 29.82 7.98 -18.55
CA PRO A 581 30.79 7.17 -17.82
C PRO A 581 30.47 5.68 -17.91
N ARG A 582 31.51 4.86 -18.03
CA ARG A 582 31.39 3.41 -17.96
C ARG A 582 30.88 2.98 -16.59
N PRO A 583 29.91 2.05 -16.51
CA PRO A 583 29.57 1.41 -15.26
C PRO A 583 30.68 0.45 -14.80
N ASP A 584 30.50 -0.13 -13.62
CA ASP A 584 31.33 -1.23 -13.15
C ASP A 584 31.38 -2.41 -14.15
N PRO A 585 32.52 -3.16 -14.24
CA PRO A 585 32.64 -4.31 -15.13
C PRO A 585 31.62 -5.44 -14.91
N ALA A 586 30.95 -5.48 -13.74
CA ALA A 586 29.83 -6.38 -13.52
C ALA A 586 28.64 -6.12 -14.48
N VAL A 587 28.53 -4.91 -15.04
CA VAL A 587 27.54 -4.61 -16.08
C VAL A 587 28.05 -5.11 -17.43
N PRO A 588 27.37 -6.07 -18.09
CA PRO A 588 27.88 -6.74 -19.28
C PRO A 588 27.63 -5.90 -20.53
N LEU A 589 28.43 -4.84 -20.71
CA LEU A 589 28.37 -3.93 -21.85
C LEU A 589 29.67 -3.97 -22.67
N ASP A 590 29.53 -3.83 -23.97
CA ASP A 590 30.64 -3.73 -24.92
C ASP A 590 31.23 -2.31 -24.99
N ALA A 591 32.05 -2.04 -26.01
CA ALA A 591 32.68 -0.74 -26.17
C ALA A 591 31.70 0.41 -26.49
N ALA A 592 30.57 0.10 -27.12
CA ALA A 592 29.53 1.02 -27.56
C ALA A 592 28.41 1.21 -26.52
N LEU A 593 28.56 0.63 -25.33
CA LEU A 593 27.51 0.53 -24.30
C LEU A 593 26.29 -0.26 -24.80
N GLU A 594 26.53 -1.32 -25.59
CA GLU A 594 25.52 -2.32 -25.96
C GLU A 594 25.69 -3.59 -25.11
N PRO A 595 24.59 -4.31 -24.77
CA PRO A 595 24.65 -5.53 -23.99
C PRO A 595 25.46 -6.63 -24.68
N LEU A 596 26.32 -7.32 -23.93
CA LEU A 596 27.04 -8.49 -24.42
C LEU A 596 26.06 -9.64 -24.74
N PRO A 597 25.92 -10.07 -26.01
CA PRO A 597 24.86 -10.99 -26.41
C PRO A 597 24.88 -12.33 -25.67
N ALA A 598 26.08 -12.91 -25.47
CA ALA A 598 26.23 -14.20 -24.79
C ALA A 598 25.72 -14.17 -23.35
N THR A 599 26.02 -13.11 -22.60
CA THR A 599 25.54 -12.95 -21.22
C THR A 599 24.04 -12.73 -21.16
N VAL A 600 23.49 -11.89 -22.06
CA VAL A 600 22.04 -11.66 -22.13
C VAL A 600 21.31 -12.94 -22.47
N GLU A 601 21.77 -13.69 -23.47
CA GLU A 601 21.16 -14.95 -23.89
C GLU A 601 21.20 -16.00 -22.77
N GLN A 602 22.32 -16.13 -22.05
CA GLN A 602 22.42 -17.03 -20.90
C GLN A 602 21.38 -16.70 -19.83
N LEU A 603 21.20 -15.42 -19.48
CA LEU A 603 20.24 -14.97 -18.47
C LEU A 603 18.79 -15.18 -18.93
N LEU A 604 18.47 -14.88 -20.19
CA LEU A 604 17.15 -15.10 -20.76
C LEU A 604 16.79 -16.59 -20.86
N ARG A 605 17.76 -17.46 -21.19
CA ARG A 605 17.56 -18.93 -21.15
C ARG A 605 17.25 -19.41 -19.73
N LYS A 606 17.92 -18.87 -18.72
CA LYS A 606 17.62 -19.17 -17.30
C LYS A 606 16.20 -18.77 -16.92
N ARG A 607 15.71 -17.61 -17.39
CA ARG A 607 14.32 -17.20 -17.22
C ARG A 607 13.34 -18.09 -17.97
N ALA A 608 13.61 -18.43 -19.22
CA ALA A 608 12.72 -19.27 -20.03
C ALA A 608 12.51 -20.68 -19.44
N ALA A 609 13.45 -21.14 -18.59
CA ALA A 609 13.33 -22.38 -17.84
C ALA A 609 12.47 -22.27 -16.56
N GLN A 610 12.09 -21.06 -16.13
CA GLN A 610 11.23 -20.86 -14.97
C GLN A 610 9.76 -20.93 -15.38
N PRO A 611 8.88 -21.53 -14.56
CA PRO A 611 7.45 -21.51 -14.84
C PRO A 611 6.92 -20.07 -14.77
N PRO A 612 5.88 -19.73 -15.56
CA PRO A 612 5.20 -18.46 -15.40
C PRO A 612 4.64 -18.39 -13.99
N ILE A 613 4.93 -17.29 -13.30
CA ILE A 613 4.40 -17.03 -11.97
C ILE A 613 3.19 -16.14 -12.14
N GLN A 614 2.07 -16.60 -11.61
CA GLN A 614 0.86 -15.82 -11.45
C GLN A 614 0.65 -15.61 -9.96
N ILE A 615 0.91 -14.40 -9.49
CA ILE A 615 0.75 -14.11 -8.06
C ILE A 615 -0.73 -13.87 -7.72
N GLY A 616 -1.51 -13.37 -8.68
CA GLY A 616 -2.96 -13.19 -8.55
C GLY A 616 -3.36 -12.29 -7.36
N GLU A 617 -4.67 -12.18 -7.12
CA GLU A 617 -5.22 -11.47 -5.95
C GLU A 617 -5.15 -12.28 -4.65
#